data_AF-A0A6N6SWX3-F1
#
_entry.id   AF-A0A6N6SWX3-F1
#
_cell.length_a   1.000
_cell.length_b   1.000
_cell.length_c   1.000
_cell.angle_alpha   90.00
_cell.angle_beta   90.00
_cell.angle_gamma   90.00
#
_symmetry.space_group_name_H-M   'P 1'
#
loop_
_entity.id
_entity.type
_entity.pdbx_description
1 polymer ?
#
loop_
_entity_poly.entity_id
_entity_poly.type
_entity_poly.pdbx_seq_one_letter_code
_entity_poly.pdbx_strand_id
1 'polypeptide(L)'
;MLGRKHVADIVESAVWFAALYSAVLLSAAIIQPISRDALVWSGILALVLVLASAIDVRVFVLPNVLMLPLIVLGLSACMALAPTSLPWHVGATVAAYAFFEGINAAYRQIRGRTGLGGGDSKLFAASGSWLGLHALPTVLLLACATALAVVAWSGFRHGSVTVTKRIAFGPHLAIATWIVWVLALAG
;
A
#
# COMPACT_ATOMS: atom_id res chain seq x y z
N MET A 1 -18.96 -17.11 -3.72
CA MET A 1 -19.14 -17.06 -2.25
C MET A 1 -17.83 -17.49 -1.59
N LEU A 2 -17.17 -16.60 -0.85
CA LEU A 2 -15.99 -16.97 -0.03
C LEU A 2 -16.45 -17.93 1.07
N GLY A 3 -15.77 -19.06 1.23
CA GLY A 3 -16.09 -20.01 2.30
C GLY A 3 -15.82 -19.40 3.68
N ARG A 4 -16.59 -19.81 4.70
CA ARG A 4 -16.48 -19.30 6.10
C ARG A 4 -15.05 -19.31 6.65
N LYS A 5 -14.23 -20.28 6.23
CA LYS A 5 -12.79 -20.37 6.58
C LYS A 5 -11.97 -19.20 6.03
N HIS A 6 -12.17 -18.83 4.76
CA HIS A 6 -11.45 -17.71 4.15
C HIS A 6 -11.78 -16.38 4.83
N VAL A 7 -13.04 -16.19 5.27
CA VAL A 7 -13.43 -14.98 6.00
C VAL A 7 -12.70 -14.89 7.34
N ALA A 8 -12.61 -16.01 8.08
CA ALA A 8 -11.86 -16.04 9.34
C ALA A 8 -10.37 -15.74 9.13
N ASP A 9 -9.74 -16.32 8.11
CA ASP A 9 -8.33 -16.08 7.79
C ASP A 9 -8.03 -14.62 7.42
N ILE A 10 -8.96 -13.96 6.71
CA ILE A 10 -8.87 -12.53 6.38
C ILE A 10 -8.99 -11.69 7.65
N VAL A 11 -9.95 -12.00 8.52
CA VAL A 11 -10.14 -11.28 9.79
C VAL A 11 -8.89 -11.42 10.66
N GLU A 12 -8.32 -12.61 10.78
CA GLU A 12 -7.09 -12.84 11.53
C GLU A 12 -5.93 -11.99 10.97
N SER A 13 -5.73 -12.00 9.66
CA SER A 13 -4.72 -11.16 9.01
C SER A 13 -4.96 -9.67 9.25
N ALA A 14 -6.22 -9.22 9.19
CA ALA A 14 -6.58 -7.82 9.43
C ALA A 14 -6.24 -7.40 10.87
N VAL A 15 -6.42 -8.26 11.87
CA VAL A 15 -6.03 -7.98 13.26
C VAL A 15 -4.52 -7.73 13.37
N TRP A 16 -3.70 -8.56 12.73
CA TRP A 16 -2.24 -8.40 12.75
C TRP A 16 -1.80 -7.11 12.04
N PHE A 17 -2.38 -6.80 10.89
CA PHE A 17 -2.10 -5.53 10.21
C PHE A 17 -2.58 -4.32 11.04
N ALA A 18 -3.76 -4.39 11.65
CA ALA A 18 -4.26 -3.31 12.51
C ALA A 18 -3.34 -3.08 13.72
N ALA A 19 -2.85 -4.15 14.35
CA ALA A 19 -1.89 -4.07 15.44
C ALA A 19 -0.58 -3.41 15.00
N LEU A 20 -0.03 -3.84 13.84
CA LEU A 20 1.18 -3.24 13.26
C LEU A 20 0.98 -1.74 13.00
N TYR A 21 -0.13 -1.37 12.36
CA TYR A 21 -0.36 0.01 11.93
C TYR A 21 -0.57 0.92 13.14
N SER A 22 -1.30 0.43 14.14
CA SER A 22 -1.51 1.13 15.40
C SER A 22 -0.20 1.32 16.16
N ALA A 23 0.65 0.29 16.23
CA ALA A 23 1.97 0.39 16.87
C ALA A 23 2.85 1.46 16.19
N VAL A 24 2.86 1.50 14.86
CA VAL A 24 3.61 2.52 14.10
C VAL A 24 3.09 3.92 14.41
N LEU A 25 1.78 4.14 14.38
CA LEU A 25 1.19 5.46 14.69
C LEU A 25 1.44 5.89 16.14
N LEU A 26 1.32 4.97 17.10
CA LEU A 26 1.60 5.24 18.51
C LEU A 26 3.06 5.63 18.72
N SER A 27 3.99 4.95 18.05
CA SER A 27 5.42 5.28 18.13
C SER A 27 5.71 6.70 17.65
N ALA A 28 5.05 7.16 16.57
CA ALA A 28 5.19 8.53 16.09
C ALA A 28 4.53 9.56 17.03
N ALA A 29 3.40 9.23 17.64
CA ALA A 29 2.70 10.10 18.60
C ALA A 29 3.49 10.30 19.91
N ILE A 30 4.39 9.37 20.26
CA ILE A 30 5.32 9.54 21.39
C ILE A 30 6.41 10.57 21.06
N ILE A 31 6.85 10.60 19.81
CA ILE A 31 7.93 11.48 19.35
C ILE A 31 7.43 12.92 19.20
N GLN A 32 6.17 13.12 18.75
CA GLN A 32 5.61 14.45 18.58
C GLN A 32 4.07 14.50 18.64
N PRO A 33 3.49 15.68 18.91
CA PRO A 33 2.05 15.87 18.85
C PRO A 33 1.54 15.80 17.39
N ILE A 34 0.56 14.93 17.15
CA ILE A 34 -0.15 14.81 15.87
C ILE A 34 -1.47 15.60 15.97
N SER A 35 -1.80 16.40 14.94
CA SER A 35 -3.05 17.16 14.91
C SER A 35 -4.27 16.23 14.87
N ARG A 36 -5.42 16.71 15.39
CA ARG A 36 -6.67 15.93 15.40
C ARG A 36 -7.10 15.54 13.99
N ASP A 37 -6.99 16.46 13.04
CA ASP A 37 -7.37 16.24 11.65
C ASP A 37 -6.46 15.19 10.99
N ALA A 38 -5.15 15.27 11.22
CA ALA A 38 -4.20 14.27 10.74
C ALA A 38 -4.48 12.88 11.34
N LEU A 39 -4.91 12.81 12.60
CA LEU A 39 -5.26 11.54 13.25
C LEU A 39 -6.50 10.90 12.61
N VAL A 40 -7.53 11.69 12.29
CA VAL A 40 -8.74 11.20 11.59
C VAL A 40 -8.38 10.63 10.23
N TRP A 41 -7.61 11.37 9.42
CA TRP A 41 -7.18 10.92 8.10
C TRP A 41 -6.27 9.69 8.17
N SER A 42 -5.40 9.62 9.18
CA SER A 42 -4.56 8.44 9.45
C SER A 42 -5.40 7.21 9.77
N GLY A 43 -6.46 7.35 10.57
CA GLY A 43 -7.37 6.25 10.89
C GLY A 43 -8.11 5.72 9.66
N ILE A 44 -8.57 6.62 8.79
CA ILE A 44 -9.23 6.25 7.52
C ILE A 44 -8.25 5.51 6.60
N LEU A 45 -7.05 6.05 6.41
CA LEU A 45 -6.01 5.41 5.60
C LEU A 45 -5.65 4.03 6.15
N ALA A 46 -5.39 3.92 7.45
CA ALA A 46 -5.06 2.65 8.11
C ALA A 46 -6.15 1.60 7.91
N LEU A 47 -7.42 1.97 8.10
CA LEU A 47 -8.55 1.04 7.95
C LEU A 47 -8.59 0.42 6.55
N VAL A 48 -8.45 1.24 5.51
CA VAL A 48 -8.50 0.74 4.12
C VAL A 48 -7.27 -0.08 3.78
N LEU A 49 -6.07 0.34 4.21
CA LEU A 49 -4.83 -0.39 3.96
C LEU A 49 -4.76 -1.73 4.71
N VAL A 50 -5.30 -1.80 5.94
CA VAL A 50 -5.42 -3.04 6.71
C VAL A 50 -6.31 -4.04 5.97
N LEU A 51 -7.49 -3.59 5.52
CA LEU A 51 -8.41 -4.45 4.76
C LEU A 51 -7.79 -4.88 3.42
N ALA A 52 -7.17 -3.95 2.70
CA ALA A 52 -6.50 -4.24 1.43
C ALA A 52 -5.37 -5.28 1.60
N SER A 53 -4.53 -5.12 2.63
CA SER A 53 -3.43 -6.04 2.93
C SER A 53 -3.95 -7.42 3.34
N ALA A 54 -4.99 -7.48 4.18
CA ALA A 54 -5.58 -8.74 4.62
C ALA A 54 -6.22 -9.52 3.46
N ILE A 55 -6.91 -8.83 2.55
CA ILE A 55 -7.50 -9.45 1.35
C ILE A 55 -6.39 -9.90 0.39
N ASP A 56 -5.36 -9.09 0.16
CA ASP A 56 -4.31 -9.44 -0.80
C ASP A 56 -3.47 -10.64 -0.35
N VAL A 57 -3.08 -10.74 0.93
CA VAL A 57 -2.35 -11.91 1.46
C VAL A 57 -3.12 -13.23 1.27
N ARG A 58 -4.45 -13.17 1.34
CA ARG A 58 -5.30 -14.38 1.32
C ARG A 58 -5.79 -14.74 -0.07
N VAL A 59 -6.11 -13.74 -0.89
CA VAL A 59 -6.83 -13.95 -2.15
C VAL A 59 -6.09 -13.37 -3.36
N PHE A 60 -4.95 -12.68 -3.16
CA PHE A 60 -4.12 -12.07 -4.22
C PHE A 60 -4.89 -11.12 -5.14
N VAL A 61 -5.87 -10.40 -4.58
CA VAL A 61 -6.72 -9.45 -5.29
C VAL A 61 -6.87 -8.20 -4.44
N LEU A 62 -6.57 -7.04 -5.02
CA LEU A 62 -6.92 -5.73 -4.46
C LEU A 62 -8.22 -5.22 -5.09
N PRO A 63 -9.34 -5.16 -4.34
CA PRO A 63 -10.64 -4.81 -4.89
C PRO A 63 -10.70 -3.33 -5.30
N ASN A 64 -11.23 -3.05 -6.50
CA ASN A 64 -11.45 -1.67 -6.96
C ASN A 64 -12.36 -0.87 -6.01
N VAL A 65 -13.31 -1.55 -5.37
CA VAL A 65 -14.21 -0.95 -4.37
C VAL A 65 -13.46 -0.39 -3.15
N LEU A 66 -12.23 -0.83 -2.89
CA LEU A 66 -11.36 -0.24 -1.88
C LEU A 66 -10.40 0.78 -2.49
N MET A 67 -9.77 0.44 -3.62
CA MET A 67 -8.71 1.27 -4.20
C MET A 67 -9.21 2.61 -4.77
N LEU A 68 -10.37 2.62 -5.44
CA LEU A 68 -10.89 3.86 -6.02
C LEU A 68 -11.34 4.86 -4.95
N PRO A 69 -12.11 4.47 -3.92
CA PRO A 69 -12.38 5.37 -2.81
C PRO A 69 -11.12 5.83 -2.09
N LEU A 70 -10.09 4.98 -1.97
CA LEU A 70 -8.84 5.36 -1.31
C LEU A 70 -8.13 6.51 -2.03
N ILE A 71 -8.16 6.54 -3.37
CA ILE A 71 -7.61 7.65 -4.15
C ILE A 71 -8.40 8.94 -3.87
N VAL A 72 -9.74 8.86 -3.91
CA VAL A 72 -10.60 10.03 -3.65
C VAL A 72 -10.41 10.55 -2.23
N LEU A 73 -10.31 9.65 -1.25
CA LEU A 73 -10.03 10.00 0.15
C LEU A 73 -8.66 10.65 0.31
N GLY A 74 -7.64 10.21 -0.42
CA GLY A 74 -6.31 10.82 -0.37
C GLY A 74 -6.29 12.25 -0.91
N LEU A 75 -6.96 12.50 -2.05
CA LEU A 75 -7.12 13.85 -2.57
C LEU A 75 -7.96 14.73 -1.64
N SER A 76 -8.98 14.16 -0.98
CA SER A 76 -9.80 14.87 0.01
C SER A 76 -8.99 15.21 1.27
N ALA A 77 -8.12 14.30 1.72
CA ALA A 77 -7.19 14.54 2.82
C ALA A 77 -6.19 15.65 2.47
N CYS A 78 -5.65 15.63 1.24
CA CYS A 78 -4.79 16.71 0.74
C CYS A 78 -5.52 18.06 0.73
N MET A 79 -6.77 18.10 0.25
CA MET A 79 -7.59 19.32 0.28
C MET A 79 -7.78 19.85 1.70
N ALA A 80 -7.99 18.96 2.68
CA ALA A 80 -8.21 19.34 4.07
C ALA A 80 -6.93 19.79 4.80
N LEU A 81 -5.79 19.13 4.54
CA LEU A 81 -4.54 19.32 5.29
C LEU A 81 -3.57 20.30 4.59
N ALA A 82 -3.54 20.33 3.26
CA ALA A 82 -2.59 21.09 2.46
C ALA A 82 -3.16 21.44 1.06
N PRO A 83 -4.21 22.29 0.98
CA PRO A 83 -4.96 22.52 -0.27
C PRO A 83 -4.11 23.08 -1.41
N THR A 84 -3.06 23.85 -1.11
CA THR A 84 -2.13 24.39 -2.11
C THR A 84 -1.33 23.30 -2.86
N SER A 85 -1.19 22.12 -2.25
CA SER A 85 -0.47 20.97 -2.83
C SER A 85 -1.35 20.07 -3.69
N LEU A 86 -2.68 20.33 -3.77
CA LEU A 86 -3.62 19.45 -4.45
C LEU A 86 -3.26 19.15 -5.92
N PRO A 87 -2.88 20.14 -6.76
CA PRO A 87 -2.50 19.85 -8.15
C PRO A 87 -1.31 18.88 -8.24
N TRP A 88 -0.38 18.97 -7.29
CA TRP A 88 0.77 18.08 -7.21
C TRP A 88 0.38 16.66 -6.83
N HIS A 89 -0.56 16.48 -5.89
CA HIS A 89 -1.06 15.17 -5.50
C HIS A 89 -1.87 14.51 -6.62
N VAL A 90 -2.63 15.30 -7.41
CA VAL A 90 -3.28 14.80 -8.63
C VAL A 90 -2.24 14.32 -9.64
N GLY A 91 -1.21 15.14 -9.90
CA GLY A 91 -0.11 14.75 -10.78
C GLY A 91 0.61 13.49 -10.30
N ALA A 92 0.87 13.38 -9.00
CA ALA A 92 1.49 12.21 -8.39
C ALA A 92 0.64 10.94 -8.55
N THR A 93 -0.67 11.06 -8.36
CA THR A 93 -1.63 9.95 -8.53
C THR A 93 -1.59 9.41 -9.96
N VAL A 94 -1.65 10.31 -10.94
CA VAL A 94 -1.61 9.95 -12.37
C VAL A 94 -0.26 9.35 -12.75
N ALA A 95 0.83 9.97 -12.32
CA ALA A 95 2.19 9.50 -12.59
C ALA A 95 2.45 8.11 -11.98
N ALA A 96 2.02 7.88 -10.74
CA ALA A 96 2.13 6.58 -10.08
C ALA A 96 1.40 5.47 -10.85
N TYR A 97 0.13 5.72 -11.23
CA TYR A 97 -0.65 4.77 -12.01
C TYR A 97 0.01 4.47 -13.37
N ALA A 98 0.37 5.52 -14.10
CA ALA A 98 0.99 5.41 -15.42
C ALA A 98 2.33 4.67 -15.37
N PHE A 99 3.13 4.88 -14.31
CA PHE A 99 4.41 4.21 -14.11
C PHE A 99 4.25 2.70 -13.97
N PHE A 100 3.38 2.23 -13.07
CA PHE A 100 3.15 0.78 -12.89
C PHE A 100 2.48 0.13 -14.11
N GLU A 101 1.50 0.79 -14.71
CA GLU A 101 0.89 0.27 -15.94
C GLU A 101 1.87 0.25 -17.12
N GLY A 102 2.76 1.23 -17.22
CA GLY A 102 3.84 1.27 -18.21
C GLY A 102 4.80 0.08 -18.05
N ILE A 103 5.26 -0.19 -16.81
CA ILE A 103 6.07 -1.37 -16.50
C ILE A 103 5.30 -2.65 -16.85
N ASN A 104 4.03 -2.74 -16.48
CA ASN A 104 3.21 -3.92 -16.75
C ASN A 104 3.00 -4.14 -18.25
N ALA A 105 2.79 -3.06 -19.03
CA ALA A 105 2.69 -3.11 -20.48
C ALA A 105 3.99 -3.60 -21.13
N ALA A 106 5.14 -3.03 -20.74
CA ALA A 106 6.46 -3.46 -21.22
C ALA A 106 6.74 -4.93 -20.85
N TYR A 107 6.44 -5.33 -19.61
CA TYR A 107 6.61 -6.71 -19.16
C TYR A 107 5.71 -7.68 -19.95
N ARG A 108 4.45 -7.31 -20.20
CA ARG A 108 3.53 -8.10 -21.03
C ARG A 108 4.07 -8.28 -22.45
N GLN A 109 4.63 -7.23 -23.05
CA GLN A 109 5.21 -7.31 -24.39
C GLN A 109 6.42 -8.26 -24.44
N ILE A 110 7.29 -8.24 -23.43
CA ILE A 110 8.52 -9.05 -23.40
C ILE A 110 8.24 -10.51 -22.98
N ARG A 111 7.32 -10.74 -22.03
CA ARG A 111 7.12 -12.05 -21.40
C ARG A 111 5.79 -12.72 -21.73
N GLY A 112 4.90 -12.05 -22.47
CA GLY A 112 3.58 -12.58 -22.86
C GLY A 112 2.61 -12.81 -21.70
N ARG A 113 2.93 -12.34 -20.48
CA ARG A 113 2.11 -12.51 -19.27
C ARG A 113 2.13 -11.26 -18.41
N THR A 114 1.10 -11.04 -17.62
CA THR A 114 1.04 -9.93 -16.65
C THR A 114 2.03 -10.17 -15.51
N GLY A 115 2.88 -9.18 -15.23
CA GLY A 115 3.89 -9.23 -14.17
C GLY A 115 3.31 -8.75 -12.84
N LEU A 116 2.99 -7.45 -12.78
CA LEU A 116 2.29 -6.83 -11.65
C LEU A 116 0.76 -6.96 -11.81
N GLY A 117 0.04 -7.09 -10.69
CA GLY A 117 -1.42 -7.08 -10.69
C GLY A 117 -1.94 -5.67 -10.96
N GLY A 118 -3.03 -5.54 -11.73
CA GLY A 118 -3.68 -4.24 -11.96
C GLY A 118 -4.28 -3.60 -10.70
N GLY A 119 -4.28 -4.33 -9.58
CA GLY A 119 -4.57 -3.80 -8.24
C GLY A 119 -3.42 -3.01 -7.64
N ASP A 120 -2.19 -3.47 -7.82
CA ASP A 120 -0.98 -2.83 -7.30
C ASP A 120 -0.79 -1.43 -7.92
N SER A 121 -1.07 -1.29 -9.22
CA SER A 121 -1.05 0.02 -9.91
C SER A 121 -1.99 1.04 -9.25
N LYS A 122 -3.16 0.58 -8.78
CA LYS A 122 -4.16 1.45 -8.15
C LYS A 122 -3.81 1.75 -6.71
N LEU A 123 -3.23 0.80 -5.99
CA LEU A 123 -2.70 1.05 -4.65
C LEU A 123 -1.55 2.06 -4.72
N PHE A 124 -0.64 1.95 -5.69
CA PHE A 124 0.42 2.93 -5.88
C PHE A 124 -0.10 4.32 -6.29
N ALA A 125 -1.13 4.36 -7.14
CA ALA A 125 -1.86 5.59 -7.44
C ALA A 125 -2.46 6.21 -6.18
N ALA A 126 -3.08 5.40 -5.33
CA ALA A 126 -3.57 5.83 -4.04
C ALA A 126 -2.44 6.40 -3.18
N SER A 127 -1.30 5.71 -3.04
CA SER A 127 -0.12 6.24 -2.34
C SER A 127 0.28 7.63 -2.86
N GLY A 128 0.22 7.86 -4.18
CA GLY A 128 0.47 9.17 -4.79
C GLY A 128 -0.53 10.24 -4.38
N SER A 129 -1.81 9.90 -4.25
CA SER A 129 -2.85 10.85 -3.79
C SER A 129 -2.66 11.29 -2.33
N TRP A 130 -2.16 10.40 -1.48
CA TRP A 130 -1.94 10.67 -0.06
C TRP A 130 -0.60 11.37 0.21
N LEU A 131 0.47 10.95 -0.48
CA LEU A 131 1.85 11.34 -0.14
C LEU A 131 2.49 12.33 -1.12
N GLY A 132 1.90 12.54 -2.30
CA GLY A 132 2.50 13.33 -3.36
C GLY A 132 3.69 12.64 -4.04
N LEU A 133 4.29 13.30 -5.04
CA LEU A 133 5.25 12.66 -5.94
C LEU A 133 6.59 12.32 -5.28
N HIS A 134 7.06 13.18 -4.37
CA HIS A 134 8.40 13.05 -3.77
C HIS A 134 8.53 11.83 -2.85
N ALA A 135 7.43 11.39 -2.25
CA ALA A 135 7.41 10.25 -1.34
C ALA A 135 7.32 8.90 -2.06
N LEU A 136 6.83 8.87 -3.31
CA LEU A 136 6.60 7.63 -4.06
C LEU A 136 7.86 6.78 -4.29
N PRO A 137 9.04 7.35 -4.60
CA PRO A 137 10.28 6.56 -4.70
C PRO A 137 10.61 5.82 -3.40
N THR A 138 10.43 6.48 -2.25
CA THR A 138 10.67 5.88 -0.94
C THR A 138 9.67 4.76 -0.65
N VAL A 139 8.39 4.98 -0.97
CA VAL A 139 7.35 3.93 -0.86
C VAL A 139 7.72 2.71 -1.70
N LEU A 140 8.11 2.92 -2.96
CA LEU A 140 8.47 1.83 -3.86
C LEU A 140 9.73 1.09 -3.39
N LEU A 141 10.75 1.82 -2.92
CA LEU A 141 11.97 1.25 -2.39
C LEU A 141 11.69 0.36 -1.18
N LEU A 142 10.92 0.84 -0.21
CA LEU A 142 10.54 0.09 0.99
C LEU A 142 9.70 -1.16 0.63
N ALA A 143 8.74 -1.01 -0.29
CA ALA A 143 7.91 -2.12 -0.74
C ALA A 143 8.75 -3.22 -1.43
N CYS A 144 9.65 -2.83 -2.33
CA CYS A 144 10.56 -3.76 -3.00
C CYS A 144 11.54 -4.40 -2.02
N ALA A 145 12.13 -3.63 -1.11
CA ALA A 145 13.09 -4.13 -0.12
C ALA A 145 12.46 -5.17 0.82
N THR A 146 11.27 -4.87 1.34
CA THR A 146 10.54 -5.80 2.22
C THR A 146 10.10 -7.06 1.46
N ALA A 147 9.58 -6.92 0.24
CA ALA A 147 9.21 -8.07 -0.60
C ALA A 147 10.43 -8.96 -0.91
N LEU A 148 11.57 -8.37 -1.30
CA LEU A 148 12.81 -9.09 -1.56
C LEU A 148 13.37 -9.77 -0.32
N ALA A 149 13.29 -9.13 0.85
CA ALA A 149 13.72 -9.72 2.11
C ALA A 149 12.89 -10.97 2.45
N VAL A 150 11.57 -10.94 2.24
CA VAL A 150 10.69 -12.09 2.44
C VAL A 150 11.02 -13.21 1.46
N VAL A 151 11.24 -12.90 0.18
CA VAL A 151 11.68 -13.89 -0.83
C VAL A 151 12.99 -14.54 -0.42
N ALA A 152 14.00 -13.73 -0.09
CA ALA A 152 15.32 -14.21 0.27
C ALA A 152 15.26 -15.12 1.51
N TRP A 153 14.55 -14.67 2.56
CA TRP A 153 14.35 -15.45 3.77
C TRP A 153 13.67 -16.80 3.51
N SER A 154 12.64 -16.82 2.65
CA SER A 154 11.96 -18.06 2.26
C SER A 154 12.89 -19.01 1.51
N GLY A 155 13.75 -18.49 0.65
CA GLY A 155 14.77 -19.25 -0.07
C GLY A 155 15.80 -19.88 0.85
N PHE A 156 16.29 -19.13 1.84
CA PHE A 156 17.22 -19.64 2.85
C PHE A 156 16.61 -20.76 3.70
N ARG A 157 15.33 -20.65 4.09
CA ARG A 157 14.69 -21.65 4.96
C ARG A 157 14.23 -22.91 4.23
N HIS A 158 13.81 -22.79 2.97
CA HIS A 158 13.20 -23.91 2.25
C HIS A 158 14.06 -24.48 1.11
N GLY A 159 15.31 -24.02 0.97
CA GLY A 159 16.32 -24.60 0.06
C GLY A 159 16.05 -24.41 -1.43
N SER A 160 14.89 -23.90 -1.83
CA SER A 160 14.62 -23.44 -3.19
C SER A 160 13.70 -22.21 -3.19
N VAL A 161 14.11 -21.17 -3.91
CA VAL A 161 13.19 -20.10 -4.31
C VAL A 161 12.44 -20.64 -5.51
N THR A 162 11.25 -21.19 -5.28
CA THR A 162 10.38 -21.56 -6.41
C THR A 162 9.93 -20.26 -7.07
N VAL A 163 10.56 -19.90 -8.19
CA VAL A 163 10.32 -18.67 -8.98
C VAL A 163 8.85 -18.48 -9.38
N THR A 164 8.03 -19.54 -9.27
CA THR A 164 6.61 -19.56 -9.60
C THR A 164 5.65 -19.26 -8.44
N LYS A 165 6.12 -19.16 -7.19
CA LYS A 165 5.22 -18.84 -6.07
C LYS A 165 4.85 -17.36 -6.14
N ARG A 166 3.59 -17.07 -6.48
CA ARG A 166 3.06 -15.69 -6.46
C ARG A 166 3.17 -15.13 -5.05
N ILE A 167 3.77 -13.95 -4.94
CA ILE A 167 3.86 -13.19 -3.70
C ILE A 167 2.87 -12.04 -3.79
N ALA A 168 2.12 -11.83 -2.72
CA ALA A 168 1.22 -10.70 -2.57
C ALA A 168 2.07 -9.43 -2.37
N PHE A 169 2.18 -8.61 -3.41
CA PHE A 169 2.96 -7.37 -3.36
C PHE A 169 2.18 -6.24 -2.64
N GLY A 170 0.85 -6.28 -2.69
CA GLY A 170 -0.04 -5.29 -2.08
C GLY A 170 0.28 -4.96 -0.61
N PRO A 171 0.46 -5.93 0.29
CA PRO A 171 0.78 -5.69 1.70
C PRO A 171 2.10 -4.96 1.90
N HIS A 172 3.11 -5.26 1.09
CA HIS A 172 4.41 -4.60 1.16
C HIS A 172 4.28 -3.14 0.74
N LEU A 173 3.51 -2.89 -0.32
CA LEU A 173 3.20 -1.54 -0.80
C LEU A 173 2.34 -0.74 0.19
N ALA A 174 1.35 -1.39 0.81
CA ALA A 174 0.48 -0.80 1.83
C ALA A 174 1.27 -0.43 3.10
N ILE A 175 2.10 -1.35 3.61
CA ILE A 175 2.98 -1.08 4.76
C ILE A 175 3.93 0.06 4.46
N ALA A 176 4.58 0.06 3.28
CA ALA A 176 5.47 1.15 2.88
C ALA A 176 4.73 2.49 2.83
N THR A 177 3.54 2.52 2.25
CA THR A 177 2.68 3.72 2.19
C THR A 177 2.35 4.22 3.59
N TRP A 178 1.99 3.30 4.50
CA TRP A 178 1.66 3.64 5.88
C TRP A 178 2.86 4.21 6.65
N ILE A 179 4.02 3.57 6.56
CA ILE A 179 5.24 4.05 7.22
C ILE A 179 5.60 5.45 6.71
N VAL A 180 5.60 5.66 5.39
CA VAL A 180 5.94 6.96 4.81
C VAL A 180 4.92 8.03 5.18
N TRP A 181 3.62 7.71 5.24
CA TRP A 181 2.59 8.62 5.76
C TRP A 181 2.87 9.06 7.19
N VAL A 182 3.10 8.11 8.09
CA VAL A 182 3.35 8.39 9.50
C VAL A 182 4.65 9.18 9.69
N LEU A 183 5.68 8.92 8.89
CA LEU A 183 6.92 9.71 8.88
C LEU A 183 6.70 11.12 8.30
N ALA A 184 5.78 11.31 7.36
CA ALA A 184 5.46 12.64 6.83
C ALA A 184 4.65 13.48 7.83
N LEU A 185 3.91 12.85 8.74
CA LEU A 185 3.33 13.55 9.90
C LEU A 185 4.39 13.99 10.91
N ALA A 186 5.62 13.46 10.77
CA ALA A 186 6.70 13.63 11.71
C ALA A 186 7.71 14.74 11.40
N GLY A 187 7.54 15.44 10.28
CA GLY A 187 8.42 16.51 9.81
C GLY A 187 7.61 17.72 9.37
#